data_AF-A0A8T5LZY2-F1
#
_entry.id   AF-A0A8T5LZY2-F1
#
_cell.length_a   1.000
_cell.length_b   1.000
_cell.length_c   1.000
_cell.angle_alpha   90.00
_cell.angle_beta   90.00
_cell.angle_gamma   90.00
#
_symmetry.space_group_name_H-M   'P 1'
#
loop_
_entity.id
_entity.type
_entity.pdbx_description
1 polymer ?
#
loop_
_entity_poly.entity_id
_entity_poly.type
_entity_poly.pdbx_seq_one_letter_code
_entity_poly.pdbx_strand_id
1 'polypeptide(L)'
;MKKIIILFLSLSIIFLVACQDVDLSKVSDEDLGRLAEKAIVCEEPYMRFGTSCCLDQDANKICDEDETVNVADGVEEETTTPEPEEILCEDECEENFCEDKEWIECNIGSDGCKHPTNKGFVKGRCFVGCIKQSDCMIRELCEDNVCVTRFSQVDTTEFRAQADGELSNIEQIFTKRENGKTVFNAVIVASNEHEEFLARVIAGSFQEDYTGEVYMDYEIDDIAGFNTFLVGIPCEHQVINKLMRIEDGCNPSDFTEPGRGLIKLMDMDGGYALIVLAPDDKILEGTTQLLVDRESYDLAGIEMEVVVGS
;
A
#
# COMPACT_ATOMS: atom_id res chain seq x y z
N MET A 1 -58.60 -15.47 -12.59
CA MET A 1 -57.14 -15.30 -12.62
C MET A 1 -56.69 -13.83 -12.52
N LYS A 2 -57.17 -12.89 -13.36
CA LYS A 2 -56.75 -11.47 -13.27
C LYS A 2 -57.00 -10.77 -11.92
N LYS A 3 -58.04 -11.16 -11.17
CA LYS A 3 -58.33 -10.61 -9.83
C LYS A 3 -57.38 -11.10 -8.72
N ILE A 4 -56.72 -12.25 -8.90
CA ILE A 4 -55.78 -12.80 -7.91
C ILE A 4 -54.42 -12.09 -8.01
N ILE A 5 -54.01 -11.71 -9.21
CA ILE A 5 -52.75 -10.99 -9.46
C ILE A 5 -52.78 -9.59 -8.81
N ILE A 6 -53.92 -8.89 -8.89
CA ILE A 6 -54.08 -7.57 -8.25
C ILE A 6 -53.99 -7.67 -6.72
N LEU A 7 -54.52 -8.74 -6.13
CA LEU A 7 -54.44 -8.97 -4.68
C LEU A 7 -52.99 -9.20 -4.22
N PHE A 8 -52.23 -10.02 -4.94
CA PHE A 8 -50.82 -10.27 -4.63
C PHE A 8 -49.94 -9.03 -4.80
N LEU A 9 -50.18 -8.24 -5.85
CA LEU A 9 -49.45 -6.99 -6.08
C LEU A 9 -49.70 -5.97 -4.96
N SER A 10 -50.94 -5.89 -4.45
CA SER A 10 -51.25 -5.01 -3.31
C SER A 10 -50.61 -5.48 -2.00
N LEU A 11 -50.44 -6.79 -1.80
CA LEU A 11 -49.84 -7.35 -0.58
C LEU A 11 -48.32 -7.14 -0.54
N SER A 12 -47.62 -7.20 -1.68
CA SER A 12 -46.18 -6.95 -1.72
C SER A 12 -45.82 -5.50 -1.42
N ILE A 13 -46.67 -4.54 -1.81
CA ILE A 13 -46.46 -3.12 -1.52
C ILE A 13 -46.54 -2.84 -0.01
N ILE A 14 -47.39 -3.57 0.73
CA ILE A 14 -47.50 -3.43 2.19
C ILE A 14 -46.22 -3.94 2.88
N PHE A 15 -45.60 -5.01 2.38
CA PHE A 15 -44.32 -5.50 2.91
C PHE A 15 -43.16 -4.54 2.62
N LEU A 16 -43.17 -3.84 1.49
CA LEU A 16 -42.11 -2.86 1.16
C LEU A 16 -42.17 -1.59 2.01
N VAL A 17 -43.37 -1.14 2.42
CA VAL A 17 -43.51 0.05 3.28
C VAL A 17 -43.24 -0.28 4.76
N ALA A 18 -43.39 -1.54 5.18
CA ALA A 18 -43.20 -1.94 6.58
C ALA A 18 -41.73 -2.01 7.04
N CYS A 19 -40.75 -1.87 6.14
CA CYS A 19 -39.32 -1.94 6.48
C CYS A 19 -38.60 -0.58 6.50
N GLN A 20 -39.29 0.56 6.33
CA GLN A 20 -38.61 1.85 6.16
C GLN A 20 -38.19 2.56 7.47
N ASP A 21 -38.59 2.08 8.66
CA ASP A 21 -38.29 2.74 9.94
C ASP A 21 -37.78 1.76 11.03
N VAL A 22 -36.90 0.83 10.68
CA VAL A 22 -36.13 0.10 11.69
C VAL A 22 -34.98 1.01 12.14
N ASP A 23 -35.25 1.78 13.19
CA ASP A 23 -34.29 2.70 13.82
C ASP A 23 -33.19 1.90 14.54
N LEU A 24 -32.16 1.51 13.79
CA LEU A 24 -30.98 0.80 14.30
C LEU A 24 -30.12 1.67 15.22
N SER A 25 -30.35 2.99 15.28
CA SER A 25 -29.63 3.90 16.18
C SER A 25 -29.95 3.68 17.67
N LYS A 26 -30.99 2.89 17.97
CA LYS A 26 -31.41 2.54 19.34
C LYS A 26 -30.89 1.20 19.82
N VAL A 27 -30.20 0.44 18.97
CA VAL A 27 -29.52 -0.77 19.40
C VAL A 27 -28.20 -0.34 20.02
N SER A 28 -28.02 -0.57 21.32
CA SER A 28 -26.75 -0.28 21.97
C SER A 28 -25.68 -1.26 21.46
N ASP A 29 -24.42 -0.82 21.40
CA ASP A 29 -23.29 -1.67 21.05
C ASP A 29 -23.19 -2.91 21.96
N GLU A 30 -23.68 -2.79 23.20
CA GLU A 30 -23.73 -3.88 24.17
C GLU A 30 -24.76 -4.95 23.79
N ASP A 31 -25.91 -4.56 23.22
CA ASP A 31 -26.91 -5.52 22.71
C ASP A 31 -26.47 -6.15 21.38
N LEU A 32 -25.75 -5.42 20.53
CA LEU A 32 -25.10 -5.97 19.33
C LEU A 32 -24.04 -7.01 19.70
N GLY A 33 -23.21 -6.73 20.71
CA GLY A 33 -22.22 -7.68 21.23
C GLY A 33 -22.85 -8.99 21.72
N ARG A 34 -23.98 -8.91 22.44
CA ARG A 34 -24.69 -10.10 22.95
C ARG A 34 -25.39 -10.91 21.86
N LEU A 35 -25.79 -10.27 20.76
CA LEU A 35 -26.36 -10.96 19.59
C LEU A 35 -25.26 -11.64 18.77
N ALA A 36 -24.14 -10.96 18.53
CA ALA A 36 -22.97 -11.55 17.89
C ALA A 36 -22.42 -12.74 18.70
N GLU A 37 -22.43 -12.64 20.03
CA GLU A 37 -21.96 -13.68 20.93
C GLU A 37 -22.78 -14.98 20.88
N LYS A 38 -24.04 -14.91 20.42
CA LYS A 38 -24.91 -16.08 20.27
C LYS A 38 -24.98 -16.62 18.84
N ALA A 39 -24.53 -15.85 17.85
CA ALA A 39 -24.69 -16.21 16.44
C ALA A 39 -23.57 -17.11 15.91
N ILE A 40 -22.39 -17.08 16.53
CA ILE A 40 -21.21 -17.80 16.02
C ILE A 40 -21.04 -19.10 16.81
N VAL A 41 -21.37 -20.21 16.17
CA VAL A 41 -21.08 -21.56 16.64
C VAL A 41 -19.95 -22.10 15.77
N CYS A 42 -18.79 -22.32 16.37
CA CYS A 42 -17.66 -22.97 15.70
C CYS A 42 -17.81 -24.49 15.89
N GLU A 43 -17.76 -25.25 14.80
CA GLU A 43 -17.71 -26.71 14.85
C GLU A 43 -16.27 -27.15 15.10
N GLU A 44 -16.07 -28.15 15.97
CA GLU A 44 -14.74 -28.74 16.18
C GLU A 44 -14.12 -29.18 14.84
N PRO A 45 -12.83 -28.91 14.56
CA PRO A 45 -11.77 -28.45 15.48
C PRO A 45 -11.59 -26.92 15.56
N TYR A 46 -12.59 -26.12 15.21
CA TYR A 46 -12.47 -24.67 15.28
C TYR A 46 -12.91 -24.14 16.64
N MET A 47 -12.13 -23.23 17.22
CA MET A 47 -12.48 -22.49 18.42
C MET A 47 -12.93 -21.07 18.08
N ARG A 48 -13.68 -20.45 19.00
CA ARG A 48 -14.11 -19.06 18.84
C ARG A 48 -13.00 -18.10 19.28
N PHE A 49 -12.63 -17.18 18.39
CA PHE A 49 -11.68 -16.11 18.66
C PHE A 49 -12.29 -14.78 18.22
N GLY A 50 -12.65 -13.92 19.19
CA GLY A 50 -13.37 -12.66 18.92
C GLY A 50 -14.73 -12.86 18.22
N THR A 51 -14.81 -12.36 16.98
CA THR A 51 -15.98 -12.42 16.09
C THR A 51 -15.83 -13.43 14.95
N SER A 52 -14.85 -14.33 15.01
CA SER A 52 -14.61 -15.38 14.02
C SER A 52 -14.30 -16.74 14.68
N CYS A 53 -14.19 -17.78 13.84
CA CYS A 53 -13.71 -19.10 14.24
C CYS A 53 -12.28 -19.27 13.73
N CYS A 54 -11.35 -19.71 14.58
CA CYS A 54 -9.99 -20.06 14.19
C CYS A 54 -9.73 -21.55 14.42
N LEU A 55 -8.76 -22.11 13.71
CA LEU A 55 -8.40 -23.52 13.81
C LEU A 55 -7.59 -23.77 15.09
N ASP A 56 -7.95 -24.78 15.86
CA ASP A 56 -7.27 -25.22 17.09
C ASP A 56 -7.16 -26.76 17.04
N GLN A 57 -6.18 -27.24 16.28
CA GLN A 57 -6.06 -28.68 15.96
C GLN A 57 -5.77 -29.53 17.19
N ASP A 58 -5.05 -28.99 18.17
CA ASP A 58 -4.63 -29.70 19.37
C ASP A 58 -5.54 -29.43 20.59
N ALA A 59 -6.60 -28.62 20.40
CA ALA A 59 -7.60 -28.25 21.41
C ALA A 59 -7.02 -27.53 22.62
N ASN A 60 -5.94 -26.77 22.43
CA ASN A 60 -5.26 -26.03 23.49
C ASN A 60 -5.83 -24.63 23.73
N LYS A 61 -6.82 -24.21 22.92
CA LYS A 61 -7.49 -22.90 22.94
C LYS A 61 -6.60 -21.73 22.51
N ILE A 62 -5.63 -22.00 21.64
CA ILE A 62 -4.80 -21.03 20.94
C ILE A 62 -5.05 -21.30 19.45
N CYS A 63 -5.18 -20.24 18.65
CA CYS A 63 -5.30 -20.43 17.21
C CYS A 63 -3.96 -20.99 16.68
N ASP A 64 -3.98 -22.04 15.84
CA ASP A 64 -2.76 -22.68 15.30
C ASP A 64 -1.80 -21.67 14.64
N GLU A 65 -2.33 -20.58 14.08
CA GLU A 65 -1.55 -19.49 13.47
C GLU A 65 -0.76 -18.66 14.49
N ASP A 66 -1.25 -18.56 15.73
CA ASP A 66 -0.62 -17.85 16.85
C ASP A 66 0.39 -18.73 17.60
N GLU A 67 0.45 -20.02 17.29
CA GLU A 67 1.48 -20.94 17.75
C GLU A 67 2.83 -20.67 17.05
N THR A 68 3.32 -19.45 17.20
CA THR A 68 4.71 -19.16 16.89
C THR A 68 5.58 -19.95 17.85
N VAL A 69 6.28 -20.92 17.27
CA VAL A 69 7.15 -21.88 17.93
C VAL A 69 8.23 -21.16 18.75
N ASN A 70 7.89 -20.78 19.98
CA ASN A 70 8.87 -20.51 21.01
C ASN A 70 9.45 -21.86 21.44
N VAL A 71 10.38 -22.39 20.65
CA VAL A 71 11.31 -23.41 21.14
C VAL A 71 12.13 -22.73 22.23
N ALA A 72 11.65 -22.91 23.46
CA ALA A 72 12.32 -22.45 24.65
C ALA A 72 13.70 -23.11 24.77
N ASP A 73 14.64 -22.27 25.17
CA ASP A 73 15.74 -22.57 26.08
C ASP A 73 15.68 -23.96 26.74
N GLY A 74 16.76 -24.72 26.57
CA GLY A 74 17.16 -25.71 27.57
C GLY A 74 17.56 -27.08 27.03
N VAL A 75 18.67 -27.17 26.30
CA VAL A 75 19.52 -28.37 26.32
C VAL A 75 20.99 -27.95 26.35
N GLU A 76 21.61 -28.07 27.53
CA GLU A 76 23.07 -28.15 27.70
C GLU A 76 23.55 -29.52 27.18
N GLU A 77 24.39 -29.56 26.13
CA GLU A 77 25.44 -30.59 25.98
C GLU A 77 26.50 -30.20 24.93
N GLU A 78 27.66 -30.84 25.04
CA GLU A 78 29.01 -30.46 24.64
C GLU A 78 29.33 -30.22 23.14
N THR A 79 30.17 -29.20 22.93
CA THR A 79 31.45 -29.24 22.20
C THR A 79 31.55 -30.09 20.92
N THR A 80 31.55 -29.44 19.76
CA THR A 80 32.64 -29.53 18.77
C THR A 80 32.56 -28.33 17.82
N THR A 81 33.63 -27.53 17.83
CA THR A 81 33.83 -26.38 16.93
C THR A 81 34.06 -26.88 15.50
N PRO A 82 33.21 -26.55 14.51
CA PRO A 82 33.60 -26.69 13.12
C PRO A 82 34.59 -25.58 12.76
N GLU A 83 35.72 -26.01 12.21
CA GLU A 83 36.73 -25.23 11.52
C GLU A 83 36.06 -24.35 10.45
N PRO A 84 36.26 -23.02 10.45
CA PRO A 84 35.61 -22.15 9.48
C PRO A 84 36.19 -22.42 8.10
N GLU A 85 35.36 -22.97 7.21
CA GLU A 85 35.64 -23.01 5.78
C GLU A 85 35.89 -21.57 5.31
N GLU A 86 37.06 -21.35 4.70
CA GLU A 86 37.46 -20.08 4.11
C GLU A 86 36.44 -19.68 3.04
N ILE A 87 35.70 -18.60 3.29
CA ILE A 87 34.89 -17.93 2.27
C ILE A 87 35.88 -17.20 1.35
N LEU A 88 36.32 -17.90 0.30
CA LEU A 88 36.99 -17.27 -0.84
C LEU A 88 35.95 -16.51 -1.65
N CYS A 89 36.05 -15.18 -1.65
CA CYS A 89 35.50 -14.39 -2.74
C CYS A 89 36.34 -14.69 -3.98
N GLU A 90 35.82 -15.45 -4.94
CA GLU A 90 36.43 -15.48 -6.27
C GLU A 90 36.16 -14.10 -6.92
N ASP A 91 37.23 -13.35 -7.12
CA ASP A 91 37.27 -12.07 -7.85
C ASP A 91 36.80 -12.31 -9.30
N GLU A 92 35.61 -11.84 -9.68
CA GLU A 92 35.23 -11.74 -11.11
C GLU A 92 35.75 -10.46 -11.79
N CYS A 93 36.76 -9.79 -11.22
CA CYS A 93 37.45 -8.69 -11.87
C CYS A 93 38.96 -8.80 -11.63
N GLU A 94 39.67 -9.53 -12.50
CA GLU A 94 41.14 -9.68 -12.44
C GLU A 94 41.91 -8.35 -12.62
N GLU A 95 41.24 -7.22 -12.89
CA GLU A 95 41.88 -5.91 -13.05
C GLU A 95 41.10 -4.78 -12.35
N ASN A 96 41.82 -3.77 -11.84
CA ASN A 96 41.29 -2.62 -11.09
C ASN A 96 40.44 -1.63 -11.92
N PHE A 97 39.71 -2.08 -12.93
CA PHE A 97 38.81 -1.25 -13.73
C PHE A 97 37.47 -1.97 -13.93
N CYS A 98 36.36 -1.29 -13.65
CA CYS A 98 35.06 -1.65 -14.23
C CYS A 98 34.90 -0.73 -15.45
N GLU A 99 34.80 -1.29 -16.65
CA GLU A 99 34.52 -0.51 -17.85
C GLU A 99 33.23 0.32 -17.61
N ASP A 100 33.31 1.64 -17.84
CA ASP A 100 32.22 2.61 -17.70
C ASP A 100 31.68 2.93 -16.27
N LYS A 101 32.38 2.59 -15.18
CA LYS A 101 31.93 2.93 -13.80
C LYS A 101 33.03 3.51 -12.89
N GLU A 102 32.64 4.37 -11.95
CA GLU A 102 33.55 5.07 -11.03
C GLU A 102 34.06 4.16 -9.89
N TRP A 103 35.37 4.20 -9.60
CA TRP A 103 36.06 3.28 -8.68
C TRP A 103 36.06 3.81 -7.23
N ILE A 104 35.76 2.95 -6.24
CA ILE A 104 35.75 3.31 -4.81
C ILE A 104 36.53 2.26 -3.99
N GLU A 105 37.45 2.73 -3.13
CA GLU A 105 38.37 1.91 -2.34
C GLU A 105 37.68 1.22 -1.14
N CYS A 106 37.88 -0.09 -0.96
CA CYS A 106 37.34 -0.88 0.16
C CYS A 106 38.34 -1.01 1.31
N ASN A 107 37.88 -0.77 2.56
CA ASN A 107 38.62 -1.16 3.76
C ASN A 107 38.14 -2.53 4.24
N ILE A 108 39.07 -3.47 4.45
CA ILE A 108 38.78 -4.85 4.87
C ILE A 108 38.89 -4.95 6.40
N GLY A 109 37.81 -5.37 7.06
CA GLY A 109 37.77 -5.73 8.48
C GLY A 109 37.65 -7.24 8.69
N SER A 110 37.76 -7.70 9.94
CA SER A 110 37.62 -9.13 10.30
C SER A 110 36.21 -9.70 10.12
N ASP A 111 35.25 -8.86 9.78
CA ASP A 111 33.84 -9.17 9.51
C ASP A 111 33.43 -8.92 8.05
N GLY A 112 34.42 -8.73 7.15
CA GLY A 112 34.22 -8.50 5.73
C GLY A 112 34.65 -7.11 5.27
N CYS A 113 34.44 -6.82 3.99
CA CYS A 113 34.61 -5.47 3.45
C CYS A 113 33.56 -4.54 4.11
N LYS A 114 33.91 -3.29 4.43
CA LYS A 114 32.93 -2.31 4.96
C LYS A 114 33.15 -0.93 4.35
N HIS A 115 32.06 -0.27 3.94
CA HIS A 115 32.12 1.15 3.61
C HIS A 115 32.30 1.97 4.91
N PRO A 116 33.22 2.95 4.95
CA PRO A 116 33.51 3.72 6.17
C PRO A 116 32.28 4.48 6.71
N THR A 117 31.33 4.83 5.84
CA THR A 117 30.11 5.58 6.23
C THR A 117 28.93 4.69 6.64
N ASN A 118 28.77 3.47 6.08
CA ASN A 118 27.51 2.70 6.17
C ASN A 118 27.60 1.37 6.96
N LYS A 119 28.68 1.11 7.72
CA LYS A 119 28.76 0.09 8.78
C LYS A 119 28.13 -1.31 8.51
N GLY A 120 28.07 -1.82 7.28
CA GLY A 120 27.57 -3.19 7.08
C GLY A 120 27.25 -3.67 5.68
N PHE A 121 27.07 -2.79 4.70
CA PHE A 121 26.76 -3.20 3.33
C PHE A 121 27.84 -2.70 2.37
N VAL A 122 28.43 -3.62 1.63
CA VAL A 122 29.39 -3.31 0.58
C VAL A 122 28.62 -3.37 -0.72
N LYS A 123 28.40 -2.21 -1.33
CA LYS A 123 28.15 -2.15 -2.77
C LYS A 123 29.35 -2.80 -3.43
N GLY A 124 29.17 -3.95 -4.07
CA GLY A 124 30.24 -4.64 -4.78
C GLY A 124 30.84 -3.73 -5.86
N ARG A 125 32.12 -3.95 -6.19
CA ARG A 125 33.00 -3.01 -6.90
C ARG A 125 32.54 -2.59 -8.31
N CYS A 126 31.45 -3.15 -8.86
CA CYS A 126 30.83 -2.72 -10.12
C CYS A 126 29.31 -2.41 -10.04
N PHE A 127 28.81 -1.85 -8.92
CA PHE A 127 27.37 -1.60 -8.64
C PHE A 127 26.55 -2.88 -8.44
N VAL A 128 27.19 -3.91 -7.90
CA VAL A 128 26.48 -5.12 -7.47
C VAL A 128 25.79 -4.82 -6.14
N GLY A 129 24.46 -4.76 -6.17
CA GLY A 129 23.60 -4.60 -5.00
C GLY A 129 23.35 -5.92 -4.25
N CYS A 130 23.49 -7.06 -4.92
CA CYS A 130 23.24 -8.38 -4.34
C CYS A 130 23.93 -9.51 -5.13
N ILE A 131 24.18 -10.63 -4.46
CA ILE A 131 24.68 -11.87 -5.09
C ILE A 131 23.65 -12.99 -4.94
N LYS A 132 22.96 -13.00 -3.81
CA LYS A 132 21.85 -13.91 -3.50
C LYS A 132 20.66 -13.12 -2.97
N GLN A 133 19.49 -13.75 -3.00
CA GLN A 133 18.24 -13.14 -2.61
C GLN A 133 18.24 -12.58 -1.18
N SER A 134 18.95 -13.21 -0.24
CA SER A 134 19.05 -12.75 1.15
C SER A 134 19.85 -11.45 1.32
N ASP A 135 20.55 -11.00 0.29
CA ASP A 135 21.35 -9.78 0.33
C ASP A 135 20.48 -8.53 0.10
N CYS A 136 19.28 -8.72 -0.45
CA CYS A 136 18.29 -7.68 -0.69
C CYS A 136 17.30 -7.57 0.47
N MET A 137 16.61 -6.43 0.56
CA MET A 137 15.55 -6.27 1.55
C MET A 137 14.41 -7.27 1.29
N ILE A 138 13.53 -7.49 2.29
CA ILE A 138 12.44 -8.50 2.29
C ILE A 138 11.52 -8.42 1.05
N ARG A 139 11.57 -7.35 0.24
CA ARG A 139 10.72 -7.08 -0.94
C ARG A 139 11.48 -6.77 -2.23
N GLU A 140 12.79 -6.94 -2.24
CA GLU A 140 13.61 -6.74 -3.42
C GLU A 140 14.08 -8.11 -3.92
N LEU A 141 14.11 -8.32 -5.23
CA LEU A 141 14.79 -9.47 -5.82
C LEU A 141 16.20 -9.11 -6.21
N CYS A 142 17.08 -10.10 -6.09
CA CYS A 142 18.36 -10.00 -6.76
C CYS A 142 18.24 -10.39 -8.24
N GLU A 143 18.19 -9.41 -9.14
CA GLU A 143 18.22 -9.61 -10.60
C GLU A 143 19.44 -8.92 -11.19
N ASP A 144 20.21 -9.65 -12.00
CA ASP A 144 21.46 -9.18 -12.62
C ASP A 144 22.40 -8.46 -11.64
N ASN A 145 22.50 -9.03 -10.43
CA ASN A 145 23.30 -8.51 -9.33
C ASN A 145 22.86 -7.14 -8.79
N VAL A 146 21.62 -6.72 -9.04
CA VAL A 146 21.01 -5.51 -8.50
C VAL A 146 19.78 -5.91 -7.70
N CYS A 147 19.61 -5.33 -6.50
CA CYS A 147 18.34 -5.43 -5.80
C CYS A 147 17.32 -4.59 -6.56
N VAL A 148 16.48 -5.27 -7.32
CA VAL A 148 15.35 -4.65 -8.00
C VAL A 148 14.13 -4.87 -7.11
N THR A 149 13.38 -3.80 -6.85
CA THR A 149 12.08 -3.96 -6.20
C THR A 149 11.23 -4.82 -7.10
N ARG A 150 10.97 -6.07 -6.70
CA ARG A 150 9.95 -6.84 -7.38
C ARG A 150 8.67 -6.21 -6.88
N PHE A 151 7.86 -5.68 -7.79
CA PHE A 151 6.42 -5.61 -7.55
C PHE A 151 5.91 -7.06 -7.49
N SER A 152 6.35 -7.82 -6.47
CA SER A 152 5.68 -9.03 -6.07
C SER A 152 4.34 -8.55 -5.60
N GLN A 153 3.30 -9.01 -6.31
CA GLN A 153 1.89 -8.99 -5.89
C GLN A 153 1.81 -8.64 -4.41
N VAL A 154 1.51 -7.36 -4.12
CA VAL A 154 1.07 -6.98 -2.78
C VAL A 154 0.01 -8.01 -2.43
N ASP A 155 0.17 -8.74 -1.33
CA ASP A 155 -0.84 -9.72 -0.93
C ASP A 155 -2.15 -8.94 -0.74
N THR A 156 -3.00 -8.99 -1.76
CA THR A 156 -4.16 -8.11 -1.94
C THR A 156 -5.34 -8.56 -1.08
N THR A 157 -5.12 -9.54 -0.21
CA THR A 157 -6.17 -10.34 0.41
C THR A 157 -7.13 -9.54 1.28
N GLU A 158 -6.79 -8.31 1.72
CA GLU A 158 -7.72 -7.46 2.49
C GLU A 158 -7.73 -5.96 2.15
N PHE A 159 -7.66 -5.59 0.86
CA PHE A 159 -8.08 -4.23 0.48
C PHE A 159 -9.61 -4.13 0.47
N ARG A 160 -10.18 -3.48 1.50
CA ARG A 160 -11.60 -3.14 1.55
C ARG A 160 -11.79 -1.65 1.31
N ALA A 161 -12.16 -1.27 0.10
CA ALA A 161 -12.62 0.07 -0.23
C ALA A 161 -14.13 0.17 -0.01
N GLN A 162 -14.58 1.22 0.69
CA GLN A 162 -16.00 1.59 0.75
C GLN A 162 -16.16 2.91 -0.01
N ALA A 163 -16.96 2.89 -1.08
CA ALA A 163 -17.06 3.98 -2.04
C ALA A 163 -18.51 4.48 -2.19
N ASP A 164 -18.69 5.79 -2.08
CA ASP A 164 -19.94 6.50 -2.40
C ASP A 164 -19.65 7.55 -3.51
N GLY A 165 -19.99 7.26 -4.77
CA GLY A 165 -19.82 8.21 -5.92
C GLY A 165 -19.05 7.64 -7.13
N GLU A 166 -18.81 8.43 -8.18
CA GLU A 166 -18.17 7.96 -9.44
C GLU A 166 -16.70 8.43 -9.58
N LEU A 167 -15.74 7.51 -9.42
CA LEU A 167 -14.34 7.63 -9.87
C LEU A 167 -14.11 6.89 -11.21
N SER A 168 -15.19 6.47 -11.87
CA SER A 168 -15.21 5.60 -13.05
C SER A 168 -14.49 6.17 -14.29
N ASN A 169 -14.10 7.45 -14.25
CA ASN A 169 -13.44 8.16 -15.34
C ASN A 169 -12.08 8.75 -14.94
N ILE A 170 -11.37 8.12 -13.99
CA ILE A 170 -10.04 8.56 -13.56
C ILE A 170 -9.08 8.83 -14.74
N GLU A 171 -9.15 8.03 -15.80
CA GLU A 171 -8.36 8.22 -17.02
C GLU A 171 -8.64 9.55 -17.74
N GLN A 172 -9.89 10.04 -17.71
CA GLN A 172 -10.28 11.33 -18.30
C GLN A 172 -9.74 12.52 -17.51
N ILE A 173 -9.46 12.33 -16.21
CA ILE A 173 -8.82 13.34 -15.37
C ILE A 173 -7.33 13.45 -15.75
N PHE A 174 -6.68 12.32 -15.97
CA PHE A 174 -5.24 12.30 -16.28
C PHE A 174 -4.92 12.64 -17.72
N THR A 175 -5.86 12.43 -18.64
CA THR A 175 -5.59 12.54 -20.05
C THR A 175 -6.50 13.52 -20.77
N LYS A 176 -5.89 14.38 -21.59
CA LYS A 176 -6.59 15.25 -22.53
C LYS A 176 -6.19 14.86 -23.94
N ARG A 177 -7.13 14.88 -24.89
CA ARG A 177 -6.80 14.70 -26.30
C ARG A 177 -6.46 16.04 -26.94
N GLU A 178 -5.21 16.19 -27.38
CA GLU A 178 -4.78 17.32 -28.21
C GLU A 178 -4.32 16.81 -29.58
N ASN A 179 -4.94 17.31 -30.65
CA ASN A 179 -4.65 16.88 -32.03
C ASN A 179 -4.70 15.35 -32.24
N GLY A 180 -5.58 14.66 -31.51
CA GLY A 180 -5.74 13.20 -31.56
C GLY A 180 -4.69 12.41 -30.78
N LYS A 181 -3.77 13.07 -30.08
CA LYS A 181 -2.84 12.43 -29.14
C LYS A 181 -3.33 12.58 -27.70
N THR A 182 -3.15 11.54 -26.91
CA THR A 182 -3.38 11.56 -25.46
C THR A 182 -2.21 12.29 -24.81
N VAL A 183 -2.50 13.38 -24.09
CA VAL A 183 -1.53 14.18 -23.36
C VAL A 183 -1.90 14.10 -21.88
N PHE A 184 -0.94 13.71 -21.05
CA PHE A 184 -1.05 13.83 -19.60
C PHE A 184 -1.19 15.30 -19.23
N ASN A 185 -2.27 15.61 -18.53
CA ASN A 185 -2.64 16.99 -18.19
C ASN A 185 -2.60 17.21 -16.67
N ALA A 186 -1.72 16.49 -15.97
CA ALA A 186 -1.62 16.59 -14.52
C ALA A 186 -0.24 17.03 -14.06
N VAL A 187 -0.21 17.86 -13.01
CA VAL A 187 1.00 18.22 -12.27
C VAL A 187 1.12 17.28 -11.08
N ILE A 188 2.31 16.72 -10.86
CA ILE A 188 2.52 15.78 -9.75
C ILE A 188 3.37 16.45 -8.68
N VAL A 189 2.91 16.40 -7.44
CA VAL A 189 3.60 17.02 -6.31
C VAL A 189 3.96 15.93 -5.30
N ALA A 190 5.23 15.90 -4.94
CA ALA A 190 5.86 14.98 -4.01
C ALA A 190 6.89 15.75 -3.16
N SER A 191 7.04 15.36 -1.89
CA SER A 191 7.91 16.04 -0.92
C SER A 191 9.28 15.38 -0.73
N ASN A 192 9.42 14.11 -1.12
CA ASN A 192 10.67 13.35 -0.97
C ASN A 192 10.92 12.38 -2.16
N GLU A 193 12.12 11.78 -2.23
CA GLU A 193 12.51 10.88 -3.33
C GLU A 193 11.61 9.63 -3.43
N HIS A 194 11.08 9.13 -2.31
CA HIS A 194 10.20 7.96 -2.30
C HIS A 194 8.82 8.30 -2.88
N GLU A 195 8.22 9.40 -2.44
CA GLU A 195 6.97 9.93 -2.99
C GLU A 195 7.10 10.27 -4.48
N GLU A 196 8.25 10.82 -4.89
CA GLU A 196 8.55 11.10 -6.29
C GLU A 196 8.55 9.84 -7.15
N PHE A 197 9.16 8.77 -6.63
CA PHE A 197 9.15 7.48 -7.31
C PHE A 197 7.72 6.94 -7.47
N LEU A 198 6.91 6.94 -6.40
CA LEU A 198 5.52 6.50 -6.44
C LEU A 198 4.68 7.31 -7.43
N ALA A 199 4.86 8.63 -7.43
CA ALA A 199 4.27 9.56 -8.38
C ALA A 199 4.57 9.17 -9.84
N ARG A 200 5.83 8.86 -10.15
CA ARG A 200 6.24 8.43 -11.50
C ARG A 200 5.63 7.09 -11.90
N VAL A 201 5.55 6.13 -10.97
CA VAL A 201 4.92 4.83 -11.19
C VAL A 201 3.45 5.00 -11.57
N ILE A 202 2.71 5.84 -10.83
CA ILE A 202 1.32 6.15 -11.16
C ILE A 202 1.21 6.81 -12.52
N ALA A 203 2.02 7.82 -12.81
CA ALA A 203 2.01 8.50 -14.10
C ALA A 203 2.22 7.52 -15.27
N GLY A 204 3.17 6.59 -15.11
CA GLY A 204 3.43 5.53 -16.09
C GLY A 204 2.26 4.57 -16.28
N SER A 205 1.52 4.24 -15.21
CA SER A 205 0.36 3.34 -15.27
C SER A 205 -0.83 3.88 -16.09
N PHE A 206 -0.86 5.18 -16.35
CA PHE A 206 -1.88 5.83 -17.17
C PHE A 206 -1.48 5.96 -18.64
N GLN A 207 -0.34 5.38 -19.04
CA GLN A 207 0.30 5.71 -20.31
C GLN A 207 0.85 4.47 -21.02
N GLU A 208 0.17 4.02 -22.07
CA GLU A 208 0.78 3.09 -23.04
C GLU A 208 1.68 3.82 -24.06
N ASP A 209 1.52 5.14 -24.28
CA ASP A 209 2.09 5.88 -25.44
C ASP A 209 2.46 7.36 -25.16
N TYR A 210 2.90 7.73 -23.96
CA TYR A 210 3.10 9.13 -23.61
C TYR A 210 4.42 9.74 -24.11
N THR A 211 4.37 11.03 -24.48
CA THR A 211 5.52 11.84 -24.92
C THR A 211 5.61 13.21 -24.24
N GLY A 212 4.89 13.44 -23.14
CA GLY A 212 4.94 14.74 -22.46
C GLY A 212 5.98 14.79 -21.35
N GLU A 213 6.20 15.99 -20.82
CA GLU A 213 7.19 16.23 -19.78
C GLU A 213 6.50 16.18 -18.41
N VAL A 214 7.02 15.36 -17.49
CA VAL A 214 6.64 15.40 -16.08
C VAL A 214 7.45 16.53 -15.45
N TYR A 215 6.79 17.63 -15.11
CA TYR A 215 7.42 18.69 -14.34
C TYR A 215 7.19 18.42 -12.87
N MET A 216 8.29 18.19 -12.16
CA MET A 216 8.30 18.12 -10.71
C MET A 216 8.68 19.51 -10.22
N ASP A 217 7.75 20.14 -9.54
CA ASP A 217 7.95 21.46 -8.96
C ASP A 217 7.60 21.38 -7.47
N TYR A 218 8.59 21.71 -6.65
CA TYR A 218 8.47 21.71 -5.20
C TYR A 218 7.80 23.01 -4.69
N GLU A 219 7.63 24.01 -5.55
CA GLU A 219 7.12 25.34 -5.23
C GLU A 219 6.03 25.77 -6.24
N ILE A 220 4.91 25.05 -6.28
CA ILE A 220 3.75 25.48 -7.08
C ILE A 220 2.90 26.46 -6.27
N ASP A 221 3.04 27.74 -6.59
CA ASP A 221 2.25 28.81 -5.96
C ASP A 221 0.77 28.79 -6.36
N ASP A 222 0.46 28.30 -7.57
CA ASP A 222 -0.89 28.23 -8.12
C ASP A 222 -1.14 26.91 -8.87
N ILE A 223 -1.84 26.00 -8.20
CA ILE A 223 -2.34 24.74 -8.78
C ILE A 223 -3.71 24.91 -9.46
N ALA A 224 -4.31 26.11 -9.42
CA ALA A 224 -5.62 26.33 -10.02
C ALA A 224 -5.53 26.25 -11.56
N GLY A 225 -6.48 25.54 -12.18
CA GLY A 225 -6.53 25.36 -13.63
C GLY A 225 -5.67 24.22 -14.19
N PHE A 226 -4.98 23.46 -13.35
CA PHE A 226 -4.34 22.20 -13.73
C PHE A 226 -5.07 21.02 -13.08
N ASN A 227 -5.04 19.86 -13.74
CA ASN A 227 -5.28 18.64 -12.98
C ASN A 227 -4.04 18.42 -12.10
N THR A 228 -4.23 18.04 -10.85
CA THR A 228 -3.13 17.92 -9.89
C THR A 228 -3.16 16.53 -9.28
N PHE A 229 -2.00 15.92 -9.12
CA PHE A 229 -1.82 14.66 -8.44
C PHE A 229 -0.91 14.89 -7.24
N LEU A 230 -1.44 14.70 -6.04
CA LEU A 230 -0.72 14.90 -4.80
C LEU A 230 -0.50 13.56 -4.16
N VAL A 231 0.76 13.19 -3.91
CA VAL A 231 1.12 11.98 -3.18
C VAL A 231 1.95 12.39 -1.99
N GLY A 232 1.52 12.01 -0.79
CA GLY A 232 2.38 12.16 0.37
C GLY A 232 1.67 12.18 1.71
N ILE A 233 2.44 12.50 2.73
CA ILE A 233 1.97 12.55 4.12
C ILE A 233 1.39 13.96 4.41
N PRO A 234 0.12 14.09 4.85
CA PRO A 234 -0.61 15.38 4.89
C PRO A 234 0.09 16.49 5.70
N CYS A 235 0.81 16.12 6.75
CA CYS A 235 1.46 17.05 7.66
C CYS A 235 2.89 17.43 7.25
N GLU A 236 3.47 16.72 6.29
CA GLU A 236 4.82 17.00 5.79
C GLU A 236 4.77 17.92 4.56
N HIS A 237 3.60 18.01 3.92
CA HIS A 237 3.46 18.67 2.64
C HIS A 237 2.60 19.95 2.72
N GLN A 238 3.24 21.12 2.62
CA GLN A 238 2.57 22.43 2.72
C GLN A 238 1.45 22.63 1.68
N VAL A 239 1.65 22.15 0.44
CA VAL A 239 0.62 22.18 -0.62
C VAL A 239 -0.60 21.36 -0.26
N ILE A 240 -0.42 20.10 0.18
CA ILE A 240 -1.52 19.23 0.63
C ILE A 240 -2.25 19.90 1.80
N ASN A 241 -1.51 20.42 2.78
CA ASN A 241 -2.06 21.10 3.94
C ASN A 241 -2.95 22.29 3.54
N LYS A 242 -2.45 23.16 2.65
CA LYS A 242 -3.20 24.31 2.12
C LYS A 242 -4.45 23.89 1.35
N LEU A 243 -4.35 22.85 0.51
CA LEU A 243 -5.47 22.37 -0.30
C LEU A 243 -6.56 21.73 0.55
N MET A 244 -6.16 20.91 1.52
CA MET A 244 -7.05 20.24 2.47
C MET A 244 -7.59 21.18 3.56
N ARG A 245 -7.17 22.45 3.57
CA ARG A 245 -7.52 23.48 4.56
C ARG A 245 -7.22 23.01 5.99
N ILE A 246 -6.07 22.39 6.19
CA ILE A 246 -5.59 21.98 7.50
C ILE A 246 -5.13 23.24 8.25
N GLU A 247 -5.80 23.59 9.35
CA GLU A 247 -5.41 24.73 10.18
C GLU A 247 -4.16 24.41 11.02
N ASP A 248 -3.59 25.42 11.69
CA ASP A 248 -2.40 25.26 12.53
C ASP A 248 -2.55 24.10 13.53
N GLY A 249 -1.67 23.09 13.43
CA GLY A 249 -1.69 21.90 14.28
C GLY A 249 -2.09 20.62 13.54
N CYS A 250 -1.42 20.32 12.41
CA CYS A 250 -1.68 19.10 11.64
C CYS A 250 -1.41 17.85 12.48
N ASN A 251 -2.43 17.01 12.62
CA ASN A 251 -2.32 15.69 13.22
C ASN A 251 -2.65 14.65 12.15
N PRO A 252 -1.71 13.74 11.78
CA PRO A 252 -1.95 12.74 10.74
C PRO A 252 -3.20 11.87 11.00
N SER A 253 -3.55 11.65 12.28
CA SER A 253 -4.74 10.87 12.64
C SER A 253 -6.07 11.54 12.28
N ASP A 254 -6.06 12.84 11.93
CA ASP A 254 -7.27 13.57 11.53
C ASP A 254 -7.69 13.25 10.09
N PHE A 255 -6.81 12.62 9.30
CA PHE A 255 -7.01 12.33 7.88
C PHE A 255 -7.20 10.85 7.58
N THR A 256 -6.54 9.99 8.36
CA THR A 256 -6.57 8.54 8.17
C THR A 256 -6.49 7.85 9.51
N GLU A 257 -7.31 6.81 9.72
CA GLU A 257 -7.08 5.88 10.83
C GLU A 257 -5.70 5.19 10.67
N PRO A 258 -5.05 4.78 11.77
CA PRO A 258 -3.82 3.97 11.69
C PRO A 258 -4.02 2.74 10.81
N GLY A 259 -3.09 2.47 9.90
CA GLY A 259 -3.21 1.37 8.94
C GLY A 259 -4.05 1.69 7.70
N ARG A 260 -4.57 2.92 7.56
CA ARG A 260 -5.36 3.33 6.40
C ARG A 260 -4.70 4.42 5.58
N GLY A 261 -4.86 4.33 4.26
CA GLY A 261 -4.62 5.42 3.32
C GLY A 261 -5.93 6.01 2.82
N LEU A 262 -5.84 7.18 2.18
CA LEU A 262 -6.97 7.92 1.62
C LEU A 262 -6.66 8.29 0.18
N ILE A 263 -7.57 7.95 -0.72
CA ILE A 263 -7.59 8.44 -2.10
C ILE A 263 -8.78 9.39 -2.22
N LYS A 264 -8.53 10.65 -2.58
CA LYS A 264 -9.56 11.68 -2.65
C LYS A 264 -9.49 12.45 -3.95
N LEU A 265 -10.62 12.56 -4.64
CA LEU A 265 -10.80 13.40 -5.81
C LEU A 265 -11.51 14.69 -5.42
N MET A 266 -10.86 15.82 -5.69
CA MET A 266 -11.38 17.16 -5.45
C MET A 266 -11.65 17.87 -6.78
N ASP A 267 -12.83 18.48 -6.89
CA ASP A 267 -13.13 19.45 -7.95
C ASP A 267 -12.51 20.81 -7.59
N MET A 268 -11.78 21.40 -8.53
CA MET A 268 -11.13 22.70 -8.40
C MET A 268 -11.65 23.63 -9.49
N ASP A 269 -11.58 24.94 -9.26
CA ASP A 269 -11.96 25.94 -10.28
C ASP A 269 -11.12 25.76 -11.57
N GLY A 270 -11.65 24.99 -12.52
CA GLY A 270 -11.02 24.70 -13.82
C GLY A 270 -10.18 23.42 -13.90
N GLY A 271 -10.20 22.53 -12.89
CA GLY A 271 -9.44 21.28 -12.91
C GLY A 271 -9.86 20.29 -11.83
N TYR A 272 -9.13 19.19 -11.69
CA TYR A 272 -9.35 18.20 -10.63
C TYR A 272 -8.05 17.91 -9.88
N ALA A 273 -8.12 17.75 -8.55
CA ALA A 273 -7.00 17.24 -7.77
C ALA A 273 -7.30 15.80 -7.30
N LEU A 274 -6.46 14.84 -7.67
CA LEU A 274 -6.46 13.51 -7.05
C LEU A 274 -5.35 13.49 -5.99
N ILE A 275 -5.72 13.18 -4.76
CA ILE A 275 -4.87 13.23 -3.58
C ILE A 275 -4.76 11.82 -3.02
N VAL A 276 -3.53 11.35 -2.80
CA VAL A 276 -3.21 10.08 -2.17
C VAL A 276 -2.44 10.37 -0.89
N LEU A 277 -3.07 10.05 0.23
CA LEU A 277 -2.56 10.34 1.56
C LEU A 277 -2.40 9.04 2.34
N ALA A 278 -1.38 9.01 3.19
CA ALA A 278 -1.17 7.94 4.15
C ALA A 278 -0.41 8.48 5.37
N PRO A 279 -0.48 7.80 6.52
CA PRO A 279 0.23 8.22 7.73
C PRO A 279 1.70 7.76 7.73
N ASP A 280 2.09 6.83 6.86
CA ASP A 280 3.48 6.38 6.66
C ASP A 280 3.71 5.85 5.23
N ASP A 281 4.99 5.66 4.87
CA ASP A 281 5.42 5.24 3.54
C ASP A 281 4.88 3.86 3.12
N LYS A 282 4.75 2.90 4.06
CA LYS A 282 4.27 1.54 3.75
C LYS A 282 2.81 1.59 3.31
N ILE A 283 2.00 2.38 4.02
CA ILE A 283 0.59 2.57 3.67
C ILE A 283 0.47 3.41 2.40
N LEU A 284 1.36 4.40 2.21
CA LEU A 284 1.38 5.22 1.00
C LEU A 284 1.64 4.39 -0.26
N GLU A 285 2.62 3.48 -0.20
CA GLU A 285 2.95 2.53 -1.26
C GLU A 285 1.74 1.65 -1.59
N GLY A 286 1.12 1.03 -0.59
CA GLY A 286 -0.06 0.18 -0.78
C GLY A 286 -1.26 0.94 -1.38
N THR A 287 -1.49 2.17 -0.93
CA THR A 287 -2.57 3.04 -1.42
C THR A 287 -2.31 3.47 -2.87
N THR A 288 -1.05 3.79 -3.19
CA THR A 288 -0.59 4.15 -4.54
C THR A 288 -0.78 2.98 -5.50
N GLN A 289 -0.48 1.75 -5.07
CA GLN A 289 -0.60 0.56 -5.91
C GLN A 289 -2.02 0.33 -6.43
N LEU A 290 -3.06 0.72 -5.68
CA LEU A 290 -4.44 0.62 -6.15
C LEU A 290 -4.71 1.46 -7.40
N LEU A 291 -4.05 2.62 -7.54
CA LEU A 291 -4.19 3.47 -8.72
C LEU A 291 -3.47 2.90 -9.94
N VAL A 292 -2.33 2.23 -9.69
CA VAL A 292 -1.56 1.53 -10.72
C VAL A 292 -2.38 0.36 -11.27
N ASP A 293 -2.94 -0.44 -10.38
CA ASP A 293 -3.70 -1.65 -10.70
C ASP A 293 -5.21 -1.40 -10.77
N ARG A 294 -5.64 -0.17 -11.08
CA ARG A 294 -7.05 0.28 -11.02
C ARG A 294 -8.06 -0.63 -11.71
N GLU A 295 -7.66 -1.32 -12.78
CA GLU A 295 -8.51 -2.27 -13.51
C GLU A 295 -8.91 -3.47 -12.64
N SER A 296 -8.08 -3.82 -11.67
CA SER A 296 -8.30 -4.91 -10.71
C SER A 296 -9.19 -4.50 -9.54
N TYR A 297 -9.38 -3.19 -9.29
CA TYR A 297 -9.92 -2.67 -8.03
C TYR A 297 -11.26 -1.93 -8.12
N ASP A 298 -11.92 -1.91 -9.30
CA ASP A 298 -13.24 -1.26 -9.53
C ASP A 298 -13.40 0.07 -8.77
N LEU A 299 -12.44 0.99 -8.98
CA LEU A 299 -12.34 2.20 -8.19
C LEU A 299 -13.54 3.13 -8.44
N ALA A 300 -14.32 3.39 -7.38
CA ALA A 300 -15.46 4.29 -7.36
C ALA A 300 -15.38 5.24 -6.15
N GLY A 301 -16.22 6.27 -6.11
CA GLY A 301 -16.29 7.29 -5.05
C GLY A 301 -15.67 8.62 -5.43
N ILE A 302 -15.95 9.71 -4.70
CA ILE A 302 -15.11 10.93 -4.71
C ILE A 302 -14.01 10.87 -3.64
N GLU A 303 -14.15 9.92 -2.72
CA GLU A 303 -13.28 9.68 -1.59
C GLU A 303 -13.31 8.18 -1.32
N MET A 304 -12.15 7.60 -1.03
CA MET A 304 -11.97 6.19 -0.78
C MET A 304 -10.93 6.02 0.32
N GLU A 305 -11.33 5.37 1.41
CA GLU A 305 -10.40 4.88 2.42
C GLU A 305 -9.92 3.47 2.05
N VAL A 306 -8.63 3.25 2.26
CA VAL A 306 -7.93 2.03 1.89
C VAL A 306 -7.29 1.46 3.14
N VAL A 307 -7.71 0.27 3.56
CA VAL A 307 -7.01 -0.45 4.63
C VAL A 307 -5.83 -1.21 4.02
N VAL A 308 -4.61 -0.87 4.43
CA VAL A 308 -3.41 -1.59 4.02
C VAL A 308 -3.05 -2.55 5.15
N GLY A 309 -3.15 -3.86 4.89
CA GLY A 309 -2.92 -4.92 5.88
C GLY A 309 -1.60 -4.71 6.65
N SER A 310 -1.69 -4.77 7.98
CA SER A 310 -0.56 -4.60 8.90
C SER A 310 0.41 -5.78 8.83
#